data_AF-A0A9E1XQC0-F1
#
_entry.id   AF-A0A9E1XQC0-F1
#
_cell.length_a   1.000
_cell.length_b   1.000
_cell.length_c   1.000
_cell.angle_alpha   90.00
_cell.angle_beta   90.00
_cell.angle_gamma   90.00
#
_symmetry.space_group_name_H-M   'P 1'
#
loop_
_entity.id
_entity.type
_entity.pdbx_description
1 polymer ?
#
loop_
_entity_poly.entity_id
_entity_poly.type
_entity_poly.pdbx_seq_one_letter_code
_entity_poly.pdbx_strand_id
1 'polypeptide(L)'
;MYSDEHNGQLPNDLGDVWEYIGNNGKVFVSPAGKTTPPANAAEVRAGRCDYLYFGKGKKMAEIQNPSQTPMACTKPGLLKRGVNVAFCDGHVEGRPFIDDELKKLIQAAEHPAP
;
A
#
# COMPACT_ATOMS: atom_id res chain seq x y z
N MET A 1 12.89 -11.76 1.32
CA MET A 1 11.64 -10.94 1.33
C MET A 1 11.95 -9.70 2.15
N TYR A 2 11.49 -8.49 1.78
CA TYR A 2 11.95 -7.22 2.41
C TYR A 2 12.00 -7.29 3.94
N SER A 3 10.93 -7.77 4.57
CA SER A 3 10.83 -7.85 6.03
C SER A 3 11.88 -8.74 6.68
N ASP A 4 12.28 -9.85 6.04
CA ASP A 4 13.27 -10.77 6.59
C ASP A 4 14.65 -10.11 6.70
N GLU A 5 14.98 -9.26 5.73
CA GLU A 5 16.23 -8.51 5.65
C GLU A 5 16.20 -7.24 6.52
N HIS A 6 15.00 -6.81 6.95
CA HIS A 6 14.78 -5.62 7.76
C HIS A 6 14.22 -5.95 9.15
N ASN A 7 14.59 -7.10 9.71
CA ASN A 7 14.29 -7.47 11.11
C ASN A 7 12.77 -7.51 11.43
N GLY A 8 11.97 -7.91 10.44
CA GLY A 8 10.50 -7.96 10.49
C GLY A 8 9.82 -6.61 10.24
N GLN A 9 10.57 -5.55 9.91
CA GLN A 9 10.03 -4.23 9.61
C GLN A 9 9.34 -4.24 8.24
N LEU A 10 8.12 -3.72 8.19
CA LEU A 10 7.48 -3.41 6.91
C LEU A 10 8.17 -2.21 6.24
N PRO A 11 8.17 -2.13 4.90
CA PRO A 11 8.66 -0.98 4.14
C PRO A 11 8.23 0.36 4.73
N ASN A 12 9.06 1.42 4.61
CA ASN A 12 8.63 2.76 5.01
C ASN A 12 7.73 3.39 3.95
N ASP A 13 7.95 3.01 2.69
CA ASP A 13 7.12 3.37 1.55
C ASP A 13 7.14 2.26 0.49
N LEU A 14 6.29 2.38 -0.53
CA LEU A 14 6.21 1.41 -1.62
C LEU A 14 7.45 1.41 -2.53
N GLY A 15 8.27 2.45 -2.53
CA GLY A 15 9.52 2.51 -3.28
C GLY A 15 10.61 1.62 -2.68
N ASP A 16 10.57 1.33 -1.38
CA ASP A 16 11.56 0.46 -0.71
C ASP A 16 11.53 -0.99 -1.24
N VAL A 17 10.40 -1.45 -1.79
CA VAL A 17 10.27 -2.81 -2.34
C VAL A 17 10.66 -2.91 -3.83
N TRP A 18 11.14 -1.83 -4.44
CA TRP A 18 11.41 -1.75 -5.89
C TRP A 18 12.31 -2.87 -6.43
N GLU A 19 13.41 -3.17 -5.74
CA GLU A 19 14.35 -4.22 -6.16
C GLU A 19 13.76 -5.62 -5.90
N TYR A 20 13.01 -5.80 -4.81
CA TYR A 20 12.37 -7.07 -4.43
C TYR A 20 11.29 -7.52 -5.41
N ILE A 21 10.67 -6.57 -6.12
CA ILE A 21 9.68 -6.83 -7.17
C ILE A 21 10.30 -6.86 -8.57
N GLY A 22 11.63 -6.96 -8.66
CA GLY A 22 12.36 -7.12 -9.92
C GLY A 22 12.36 -5.85 -10.77
N ASN A 23 12.37 -4.67 -10.15
CA ASN A 23 12.35 -3.36 -10.83
C ASN A 23 11.13 -3.18 -11.77
N ASN A 24 10.01 -3.79 -11.43
CA ASN A 24 8.81 -3.84 -12.27
C ASN A 24 7.72 -2.84 -11.79
N GLY A 25 7.71 -1.66 -12.40
CA GLY A 25 6.70 -0.63 -12.12
C GLY A 25 5.24 -1.06 -12.24
N LYS A 26 4.94 -2.12 -13.01
CA LYS A 26 3.56 -2.59 -13.21
C LYS A 26 2.88 -3.04 -11.91
N VAL A 27 3.65 -3.42 -10.89
CA VAL A 27 3.11 -3.84 -9.58
C VAL A 27 2.47 -2.67 -8.82
N PHE A 28 2.85 -1.43 -9.11
CA PHE A 28 2.33 -0.24 -8.42
C PHE A 28 1.11 0.39 -9.10
N VAL A 29 0.62 -0.21 -10.19
CA VAL A 29 -0.55 0.28 -10.93
C VAL A 29 -1.65 -0.77 -11.00
N SER A 30 -2.88 -0.32 -10.88
CA SER A 30 -4.05 -1.17 -11.04
C SER A 30 -4.39 -1.30 -12.52
N PRO A 31 -4.82 -2.47 -13.01
CA PRO A 31 -5.36 -2.60 -14.37
C PRO A 31 -6.59 -1.72 -14.63
N ALA A 32 -7.30 -1.29 -13.57
CA ALA A 32 -8.41 -0.34 -13.68
C ALA A 32 -7.95 1.12 -13.77
N GLY A 33 -6.69 1.39 -13.40
CA GLY A 33 -6.08 2.71 -13.43
C GLY A 33 -5.58 3.11 -14.82
N LYS A 34 -5.31 4.41 -14.97
CA LYS A 34 -4.62 4.97 -16.15
C LYS A 34 -3.22 5.48 -15.81
N THR A 35 -2.75 5.19 -14.61
CA THR A 35 -1.42 5.60 -14.14
C THR A 35 -0.37 4.90 -14.99
N THR A 36 0.55 5.70 -15.55
CA THR A 36 1.71 5.15 -16.24
C THR A 36 2.58 4.43 -15.21
N PRO A 37 2.98 3.16 -15.45
CA PRO A 37 3.85 2.44 -14.52
C PRO A 37 5.11 3.26 -14.20
N PRO A 38 5.48 3.42 -12.92
CA PRO A 38 6.69 4.12 -12.54
C PRO A 38 7.94 3.42 -13.10
N ALA A 39 8.92 4.21 -13.51
CA ALA A 39 10.18 3.69 -14.07
C ALA A 39 11.23 3.36 -13.00
N ASN A 40 11.07 3.87 -11.78
CA ASN A 40 11.99 3.68 -10.66
C ASN A 40 11.30 3.95 -9.31
N ALA A 41 12.00 3.61 -8.23
CA ALA A 41 11.52 3.81 -6.85
C ALA A 41 11.22 5.28 -6.50
N ALA A 42 11.93 6.25 -7.09
CA ALA A 42 11.70 7.67 -6.81
C ALA A 42 10.35 8.14 -7.37
N GLU A 43 9.95 7.66 -8.55
CA GLU A 43 8.63 7.94 -9.10
C GLU A 43 7.50 7.33 -8.25
N VAL A 44 7.71 6.14 -7.67
CA VAL A 44 6.76 5.55 -6.70
C VAL A 44 6.58 6.48 -5.50
N ARG A 45 7.68 6.95 -4.90
CA ARG A 45 7.66 7.90 -3.76
C ARG A 45 7.05 9.25 -4.11
N ALA A 46 7.19 9.70 -5.36
CA ALA A 46 6.53 10.88 -5.89
C ALA A 46 5.02 10.68 -6.15
N GLY A 47 4.46 9.52 -5.78
CA GLY A 47 3.04 9.23 -5.85
C GLY A 47 2.56 8.65 -7.18
N ARG A 48 3.48 8.26 -8.09
CA ARG A 48 3.15 7.55 -9.34
C ARG A 48 2.83 6.08 -9.07
N CYS A 49 1.73 5.87 -8.35
CA CYS A 49 1.17 4.57 -8.02
C CYS A 49 -0.35 4.70 -7.82
N ASP A 50 -1.06 3.58 -7.84
CA ASP A 50 -2.51 3.51 -7.66
C ASP A 50 -2.93 3.08 -6.25
N TYR A 51 -1.96 2.97 -5.34
CA TYR A 51 -2.17 2.45 -3.99
C TYR A 51 -1.76 3.47 -2.93
N LEU A 52 -2.48 3.45 -1.81
CA LEU A 52 -2.11 4.09 -0.56
C LEU A 52 -1.54 3.03 0.37
N TYR A 53 -0.45 3.34 1.04
CA TYR A 53 0.29 2.40 1.87
C TYR A 53 0.24 2.81 3.34
N PHE A 54 -0.03 1.84 4.22
CA PHE A 54 -0.25 2.04 5.65
C PHE A 54 0.76 1.28 6.52
N GLY A 55 1.72 0.58 5.90
CA GLY A 55 2.67 -0.26 6.61
C GLY A 55 3.84 0.48 7.26
N LYS A 56 4.04 1.77 6.94
CA LYS A 56 5.14 2.59 7.48
C LYS A 56 5.21 2.48 9.01
N GLY A 57 6.40 2.17 9.53
CA GLY A 57 6.66 2.09 10.96
C GLY A 57 6.05 0.85 11.65
N LYS A 58 5.40 -0.06 10.94
CA LYS A 58 4.86 -1.31 11.52
C LYS A 58 5.89 -2.43 11.46
N LYS A 59 6.00 -3.20 12.54
CA LYS A 59 6.79 -4.43 12.60
C LYS A 59 5.87 -5.63 12.62
N MET A 60 6.15 -6.66 11.81
CA MET A 60 5.28 -7.85 11.70
C MET A 60 5.00 -8.52 13.04
N ALA A 61 6.00 -8.58 13.93
CA ALA A 61 5.87 -9.17 15.26
C ALA A 61 4.96 -8.38 16.22
N GLU A 62 4.65 -7.12 15.91
CA GLU A 62 3.82 -6.23 16.75
C GLU A 62 2.35 -6.18 16.25
N ILE A 63 2.06 -6.78 15.10
CA ILE A 63 0.72 -6.81 14.52
C ILE A 63 -0.07 -7.95 15.16
N GLN A 64 -0.98 -7.59 16.07
CA GLN A 64 -1.78 -8.57 16.83
C GLN A 64 -2.77 -9.34 15.94
N ASN A 65 -3.43 -8.67 14.99
CA ASN A 65 -4.45 -9.26 14.12
C ASN A 65 -4.12 -8.98 12.64
N PRO A 66 -3.19 -9.73 12.02
CA PRO A 66 -2.75 -9.45 10.65
C PRO A 66 -3.87 -9.47 9.60
N SER A 67 -4.85 -10.37 9.76
CA SER A 67 -6.05 -10.47 8.91
C SER A 67 -7.06 -9.34 9.09
N GLN A 68 -6.88 -8.47 10.07
CA GLN A 68 -7.73 -7.29 10.27
C GLN A 68 -6.94 -5.98 10.18
N THR A 69 -5.63 -6.05 9.93
CA THR A 69 -4.78 -4.87 9.84
C THR A 69 -4.54 -4.51 8.37
N PRO A 70 -5.11 -3.40 7.86
CA PRO A 70 -4.84 -2.94 6.50
C PRO A 70 -3.36 -2.57 6.33
N MET A 71 -2.76 -3.05 5.24
CA MET A 71 -1.40 -2.73 4.82
C MET A 71 -1.39 -1.72 3.67
N ALA A 72 -2.35 -1.83 2.75
CA ALA A 72 -2.51 -0.90 1.63
C ALA A 72 -3.95 -0.93 1.10
N CYS A 73 -4.35 0.09 0.35
CA CYS A 73 -5.58 0.03 -0.44
C CYS A 73 -5.40 0.70 -1.81
N THR A 74 -6.28 0.40 -2.77
CA THR A 74 -6.39 1.23 -3.98
C THR A 74 -6.81 2.65 -3.61
N LYS A 75 -6.29 3.66 -4.32
CA LYS A 75 -6.72 5.05 -4.15
C LYS A 75 -8.24 5.19 -4.34
N PRO A 76 -8.93 6.00 -3.51
CA PRO A 76 -10.35 6.29 -3.70
C PRO A 76 -10.64 6.85 -5.10
N GLY A 77 -11.74 6.42 -5.70
CA GLY A 77 -12.14 6.83 -7.05
C GLY A 77 -11.44 6.10 -8.21
N LEU A 78 -10.44 5.25 -7.92
CA LEU A 78 -9.78 4.42 -8.93
C LEU A 78 -10.71 3.34 -9.49
N LEU A 79 -11.45 2.67 -8.61
CA LEU A 79 -12.40 1.62 -8.98
C LEU A 79 -13.79 2.20 -9.20
N LYS A 80 -14.62 1.52 -10.02
CA LYS A 80 -16.02 1.92 -10.26
C LYS A 80 -16.84 2.01 -8.97
N ARG A 81 -16.52 1.18 -7.98
CA ARG A 81 -17.15 1.14 -6.65
C ARG A 81 -16.12 0.72 -5.61
N GLY A 82 -16.10 1.43 -4.48
CA GLY A 82 -15.30 1.05 -3.33
C GLY A 82 -13.78 1.10 -3.56
N VAL A 83 -13.06 0.32 -2.76
CA VAL A 83 -11.61 0.12 -2.84
C VAL A 83 -11.27 -1.35 -2.59
N ASN A 84 -10.13 -1.81 -3.09
CA ASN A 84 -9.55 -3.08 -2.66
C ASN A 84 -8.55 -2.80 -1.52
N VAL A 85 -8.63 -3.55 -0.43
CA VAL A 85 -7.76 -3.42 0.75
C VAL A 85 -6.94 -4.69 0.88
N ALA A 86 -5.61 -4.53 0.93
CA ALA A 86 -4.68 -5.60 1.23
C ALA A 86 -4.35 -5.59 2.73
N PHE A 87 -4.37 -6.75 3.36
CA PHE A 87 -4.12 -6.92 4.78
C PHE A 87 -2.74 -7.53 5.06
N CYS A 88 -2.27 -7.42 6.31
CA CYS A 88 -0.91 -7.85 6.68
C CYS A 88 -0.67 -9.36 6.66
N ASP A 89 -1.71 -10.19 6.55
CA ASP A 89 -1.59 -11.64 6.29
C ASP A 89 -1.55 -11.99 4.79
N GLY A 90 -1.65 -10.99 3.91
CA GLY A 90 -1.56 -11.13 2.46
C GLY A 90 -2.88 -11.31 1.71
N HIS A 91 -4.02 -11.42 2.40
CA HIS A 91 -5.31 -11.46 1.70
C HIS A 91 -5.74 -10.06 1.23
N VAL A 92 -6.67 -10.03 0.27
CA VAL A 92 -7.24 -8.79 -0.29
C VAL A 92 -8.75 -8.89 -0.28
N GLU A 93 -9.42 -7.82 0.18
CA GLU A 93 -10.87 -7.72 0.17
C GLU A 93 -11.34 -6.49 -0.63
N GLY A 94 -12.41 -6.68 -1.40
CA GLY A 94 -13.15 -5.57 -1.98
C GLY A 94 -14.08 -4.96 -0.95
N ARG A 95 -13.87 -3.68 -0.60
CA ARG A 95 -14.71 -2.93 0.34
C ARG A 95 -15.60 -1.96 -0.46
N PRO A 96 -16.92 -2.19 -0.53
CA PRO A 96 -17.83 -1.36 -1.33
C PRO A 96 -18.00 0.07 -0.78
N PHE A 97 -17.66 0.27 0.50
CA PHE A 97 -17.70 1.54 1.20
C PHE A 97 -16.41 1.73 2.00
N ILE A 98 -16.01 2.99 2.19
CA ILE A 98 -14.89 3.36 3.04
C ILE A 98 -15.47 3.71 4.41
N ASP A 99 -15.27 2.84 5.40
CA ASP A 99 -15.66 3.09 6.80
C ASP A 99 -14.75 4.13 7.48
N ASP A 100 -15.12 4.56 8.69
CA ASP A 100 -14.40 5.62 9.40
C ASP A 100 -12.96 5.25 9.76
N GLU A 101 -12.67 3.98 9.97
CA GLU A 101 -11.32 3.51 10.28
C GLU A 101 -10.43 3.59 9.03
N LEU A 102 -10.89 3.03 7.91
CA LEU A 102 -10.18 3.11 6.65
C LEU A 102 -10.03 4.55 6.16
N LYS A 103 -11.04 5.39 6.39
CA LYS A 103 -10.98 6.83 6.06
C LYS A 103 -9.85 7.55 6.80
N LYS A 104 -9.63 7.24 8.09
CA LYS A 104 -8.51 7.81 8.87
C LYS A 104 -7.16 7.37 8.31
N LEU A 105 -7.03 6.10 7.92
CA LEU A 105 -5.81 5.58 7.31
C LEU A 105 -5.51 6.26 5.97
N ILE A 106 -6.52 6.43 5.12
CA ILE A 106 -6.41 7.14 3.84
C ILE A 106 -5.95 8.58 4.05
N GLN A 107 -6.59 9.31 4.97
CA GLN A 107 -6.23 10.70 5.27
C GLN A 107 -4.79 10.83 5.78
N ALA A 108 -4.34 9.91 6.64
CA ALA A 108 -2.97 9.90 7.15
C ALA A 108 -1.93 9.59 6.05
N ALA A 109 -2.29 8.77 5.05
CA ALA A 109 -1.41 8.42 3.94
C ALA A 109 -1.33 9.51 2.86
N GLU A 110 -2.41 10.26 2.63
CA GLU A 110 -2.44 11.38 1.68
C GLU A 110 -1.77 12.65 2.25
N HIS A 111 -1.79 12.81 3.57
CA HIS A 111 -1.17 13.92 4.29
C HIS A 111 -0.25 13.40 5.39
N PRO A 112 0.92 12.84 5.04
CA PRO A 112 1.91 12.47 6.06
C PRO A 112 2.27 13.72 6.86
N ALA A 113 2.14 13.63 8.20
CA ALA A 113 2.52 14.72 9.09
C ALA A 113 3.95 15.21 8.77
N PRO A 114 4.21 16.52 8.82
CA PRO A 114 5.49 17.12 8.44
C PRO A 114 6.66 16.65 9.29
#